data_AF-A0A3D0N4A2-F1
#
_entry.id   AF-A0A3D0N4A2-F1
#
_cell.length_a   1.000
_cell.length_b   1.000
_cell.length_c   1.000
_cell.angle_alpha   90.00
_cell.angle_beta   90.00
_cell.angle_gamma   90.00
#
_symmetry.space_group_name_H-M   'P 1'
#
loop_
_entity.id
_entity.type
_entity.pdbx_description
1 polymer ?
#
loop_
_entity_poly.entity_id
_entity_poly.type
_entity_poly.pdbx_seq_one_letter_code
_entity_poly.pdbx_strand_id
1 'polypeptide(L)'
;MILRTLRIERFGRFAEGEWEFASGLTVVRGPNEAGKSTMREAIVRLLLPGKKIDTTDGGFMALTAWGSDRRFALSCEFECDGSRFELLRDFDQRRVELRCAATDELLTSEPAVAERLWALLQVGTREVYETTACLAQQEFAGLQAGKEVAELLQQTVSGSAARGGAQVVLGELDSQIRALTRGMKTAAPKITGPIRMLMA
;
A
#
# COMPACT_ATOMS: atom_id res chain seq x y z
N MET A 1 5.42 -14.09 2.45
CA MET A 1 4.88 -14.23 1.08
C MET A 1 6.02 -14.32 0.08
N ILE A 2 5.94 -15.23 -0.90
CA ILE A 2 6.89 -15.38 -2.03
C ILE A 2 6.09 -15.36 -3.34
N LEU A 3 6.35 -14.39 -4.21
CA LEU A 3 5.81 -14.38 -5.58
C LEU A 3 6.42 -15.54 -6.38
N ARG A 4 5.61 -16.29 -7.13
CA ARG A 4 6.04 -17.44 -7.94
C ARG A 4 5.91 -17.16 -9.42
N THR A 5 4.81 -16.55 -9.84
CA THR A 5 4.61 -16.15 -11.23
C THR A 5 4.03 -14.75 -11.29
N LEU A 6 4.28 -14.05 -12.39
CA LEU A 6 3.61 -12.80 -12.75
C LEU A 6 3.24 -12.88 -14.22
N ARG A 7 1.97 -12.67 -14.52
CA ARG A 7 1.46 -12.50 -15.88
C ARG A 7 0.93 -11.08 -16.03
N ILE A 8 1.32 -10.45 -17.11
CA ILE A 8 0.91 -9.09 -17.48
C ILE A 8 0.31 -9.14 -18.87
N GLU A 9 -0.86 -8.55 -19.02
CA GLU A 9 -1.50 -8.37 -20.32
C GLU A 9 -1.89 -6.90 -20.52
N ARG A 10 -1.48 -6.34 -21.65
CA ARG A 10 -1.82 -4.98 -22.12
C ARG A 10 -1.50 -3.87 -21.12
N PHE A 11 -0.41 -3.99 -20.36
CA PHE A 11 -0.02 -3.04 -19.32
C PHE A 11 1.29 -2.30 -19.62
N GLY A 12 1.21 -0.97 -19.71
CA GLY A 12 2.33 -0.08 -19.99
C GLY A 12 3.00 -0.43 -21.32
N ARG A 13 4.23 -0.95 -21.27
CA ARG A 13 4.95 -1.38 -22.47
C ARG A 13 4.70 -2.83 -22.87
N PHE A 14 4.06 -3.63 -22.01
CA PHE A 14 3.90 -5.06 -22.21
C PHE A 14 2.55 -5.32 -22.85
N ALA A 15 2.56 -5.81 -24.10
CA ALA A 15 1.36 -6.37 -24.72
C ALA A 15 0.96 -7.67 -24.01
N GLU A 16 1.95 -8.53 -23.76
CA GLU A 16 1.84 -9.74 -22.96
C GLU A 16 3.23 -10.04 -22.35
N GLY A 17 3.25 -10.67 -21.19
CA GLY A 17 4.49 -11.18 -20.60
C GLY A 17 4.21 -12.06 -19.40
N GLU A 18 5.06 -13.06 -19.22
CA GLU A 18 4.99 -14.03 -18.13
C GLU A 18 6.39 -14.26 -17.57
N TRP A 19 6.49 -14.24 -16.24
CA TRP A 19 7.76 -14.39 -15.53
C TRP A 19 7.60 -15.31 -14.33
N GLU A 20 8.57 -16.18 -14.13
CA GLU A 20 8.69 -17.03 -12.95
C GLU A 20 9.72 -16.44 -11.98
N PHE A 21 9.40 -16.56 -10.70
CA PHE A 21 10.21 -16.08 -9.59
C PHE A 21 10.64 -17.28 -8.74
N ALA A 22 11.96 -17.44 -8.62
CA ALA A 22 12.53 -18.44 -7.74
C ALA A 22 12.52 -17.95 -6.29
N SER A 23 12.56 -18.89 -5.34
CA SER A 23 12.83 -18.56 -3.94
C SER A 23 14.24 -17.98 -3.78
N GLY A 24 14.38 -16.99 -2.89
CA GLY A 24 15.65 -16.31 -2.66
C GLY A 24 15.75 -15.01 -3.44
N LEU A 25 16.91 -14.73 -4.04
CA LEU A 25 17.17 -13.47 -4.74
C LEU A 25 16.90 -13.63 -6.24
N THR A 26 15.87 -12.94 -6.74
CA THR A 26 15.60 -12.82 -8.17
C THR A 26 16.07 -11.46 -8.69
N VAL A 27 16.91 -11.44 -9.74
CA VAL A 27 17.42 -10.21 -10.34
C VAL A 27 16.84 -10.00 -11.73
N VAL A 28 16.07 -8.93 -11.91
CA VAL A 28 15.50 -8.53 -13.21
C VAL A 28 16.46 -7.58 -13.92
N ARG A 29 17.12 -8.06 -14.98
CA ARG A 29 18.07 -7.27 -15.78
C ARG A 29 17.49 -6.93 -17.15
N GLY A 30 17.73 -5.70 -17.60
CA GLY A 30 17.42 -5.25 -18.96
C GLY A 30 17.90 -3.82 -19.19
N PRO A 31 18.01 -3.37 -20.46
CA PRO A 31 18.37 -1.99 -20.78
C PRO A 31 17.41 -0.97 -20.16
N ASN A 32 17.77 0.31 -20.19
CA ASN A 32 16.82 1.36 -19.84
C ASN A 32 15.58 1.24 -20.72
N GLU A 33 14.42 1.59 -20.16
CA GLU A 33 13.11 1.46 -20.84
C GLU A 33 12.70 0.01 -21.17
N ALA A 34 13.48 -0.98 -20.71
CA ALA A 34 13.06 -2.37 -20.68
C ALA A 34 11.95 -2.64 -19.64
N GLY A 35 11.15 -1.65 -19.24
CA GLY A 35 9.96 -1.76 -18.38
C GLY A 35 10.12 -2.55 -17.08
N LYS A 36 11.32 -2.53 -16.49
CA LYS A 36 11.56 -3.04 -15.13
C LYS A 36 10.66 -2.30 -14.12
N SER A 37 10.56 -0.98 -14.25
CA SER A 37 9.65 -0.16 -13.44
C SER A 37 8.18 -0.48 -13.71
N THR A 38 7.82 -0.81 -14.96
CA THR A 38 6.47 -1.25 -15.33
C THR A 38 6.12 -2.59 -14.65
N MET A 39 7.06 -3.55 -14.61
CA MET A 39 6.86 -4.82 -13.90
C MET A 39 6.65 -4.59 -12.40
N ARG A 40 7.45 -3.72 -11.77
CA ARG A 40 7.26 -3.34 -10.36
C ARG A 40 5.87 -2.74 -10.12
N GLU A 41 5.46 -1.79 -10.96
CA GLU A 41 4.15 -1.15 -10.85
C GLU A 41 3.00 -2.17 -11.02
N ALA A 42 3.16 -3.17 -11.90
CA ALA A 42 2.21 -4.26 -12.05
C ALA A 42 2.08 -5.07 -10.75
N ILE A 43 3.20 -5.44 -10.12
CA ILE A 43 3.20 -6.18 -8.84
C ILE A 43 2.49 -5.36 -7.74
N VAL A 44 2.83 -4.07 -7.62
CA VAL A 44 2.22 -3.17 -6.64
C VAL A 44 0.70 -3.09 -6.85
N ARG A 45 0.24 -2.88 -8.09
CA ARG A 45 -1.19 -2.80 -8.40
C ARG A 45 -1.93 -4.11 -8.24
N LEU A 46 -1.24 -5.22 -8.45
CA LEU A 46 -1.80 -6.54 -8.27
C LEU A 46 -2.03 -6.82 -6.78
N LEU A 47 -1.02 -6.56 -5.94
CA LEU A 47 -1.02 -6.94 -4.52
C LEU A 47 -1.64 -5.92 -3.58
N LEU A 48 -1.61 -4.62 -3.91
CA LEU A 48 -2.07 -3.55 -3.02
C LEU A 48 -3.34 -2.87 -3.55
N PRO A 49 -4.51 -3.27 -3.04
CA PRO A 49 -5.75 -2.54 -3.27
C PRO A 49 -5.73 -1.25 -2.45
N GLY A 50 -5.88 -0.07 -3.08
CA GLY A 50 -5.83 1.15 -2.26
C GLY A 50 -5.91 2.50 -2.95
N LYS A 51 -5.64 2.63 -4.25
CA LYS A 51 -6.22 3.76 -4.97
C LYS A 51 -7.59 3.32 -5.41
N LYS A 52 -8.65 4.06 -5.07
CA LYS A 52 -9.87 4.04 -5.90
C LYS A 52 -9.36 4.16 -7.32
N ILE A 53 -9.50 3.08 -8.08
CA ILE A 53 -9.18 3.11 -9.49
C ILE A 53 -10.34 3.90 -10.07
N ASP A 54 -10.21 5.21 -10.04
CA ASP A 54 -10.97 6.03 -10.97
C ASP A 54 -10.47 5.59 -12.34
N THR A 55 -11.24 4.70 -12.96
CA THR A 55 -11.02 4.26 -14.34
C THR A 55 -11.11 5.42 -15.34
N THR A 56 -11.41 6.62 -14.84
CA THR A 56 -11.41 7.94 -15.45
C THR A 56 -10.15 8.78 -15.17
N ASP A 57 -9.25 8.35 -14.27
CA ASP A 57 -8.00 9.05 -13.98
C ASP A 57 -7.03 8.89 -15.16
N GLY A 58 -6.45 10.00 -15.65
CA GLY A 58 -5.55 10.00 -16.80
C GLY A 58 -4.31 9.12 -16.59
N GLY A 59 -3.91 8.92 -15.33
CA GLY A 59 -2.85 7.99 -14.95
C GLY A 59 -3.22 6.51 -15.11
N PHE A 60 -4.51 6.15 -15.14
CA PHE A 60 -4.97 4.78 -15.39
C PHE A 60 -4.99 4.45 -16.88
N MET A 61 -5.43 5.39 -17.73
CA MET A 61 -5.40 5.25 -19.19
C MET A 61 -3.96 5.21 -19.73
N ALA A 62 -3.03 5.94 -19.11
CA ALA A 62 -1.60 5.90 -19.43
C ALA A 62 -0.94 4.52 -19.19
N LEU A 63 -1.62 3.64 -18.45
CA LEU A 63 -1.14 2.29 -18.15
C LEU A 63 -1.71 1.21 -19.07
N THR A 64 -2.69 1.54 -19.91
CA THR A 64 -3.08 0.63 -21.00
C THR A 64 -1.96 0.61 -22.04
N ALA A 65 -1.61 -0.58 -22.52
CA ALA A 65 -0.59 -0.71 -23.55
C ALA A 65 -0.99 0.06 -24.82
N TRP A 66 -0.01 0.73 -25.40
CA TRP A 66 -0.21 1.59 -26.56
C TRP A 66 -0.80 0.79 -27.72
N GLY A 67 -1.91 1.28 -28.30
CA GLY A 67 -2.63 0.61 -29.39
C GLY A 67 -3.61 -0.49 -28.95
N SER A 68 -3.91 -0.62 -27.66
CA SER A 68 -4.96 -1.54 -27.19
C SER A 68 -6.30 -0.84 -26.95
N ASP A 69 -7.36 -1.38 -27.54
CA ASP A 69 -8.74 -0.95 -27.32
C ASP A 69 -9.35 -1.56 -26.03
N ARG A 70 -8.61 -2.47 -25.38
CA ARG A 70 -9.03 -3.20 -24.18
C ARG A 70 -8.17 -2.80 -22.99
N ARG A 71 -8.74 -2.89 -21.80
CA ARG A 71 -8.00 -2.64 -20.56
C ARG A 71 -7.09 -3.82 -20.22
N PHE A 72 -6.14 -3.56 -19.34
CA PHE A 72 -5.13 -4.52 -18.95
C PHE A 72 -5.65 -5.59 -17.98
N ALA A 73 -4.93 -6.71 -17.90
CA ALA A 73 -5.16 -7.74 -16.91
C ALA A 73 -3.82 -8.13 -16.27
N LEU A 74 -3.84 -8.38 -14.97
CA LEU A 74 -2.67 -8.75 -14.18
C LEU A 74 -3.02 -10.02 -13.39
N SER A 75 -2.13 -10.99 -13.37
CA SER A 75 -2.28 -12.14 -12.47
C SER A 75 -0.95 -12.62 -11.91
N CYS A 76 -1.00 -13.30 -10.77
CA CYS A 76 0.15 -13.94 -10.17
C CYS A 76 -0.23 -15.17 -9.37
N GLU A 77 0.73 -16.08 -9.27
CA GLU A 77 0.77 -17.07 -8.21
C GLU A 77 1.74 -16.63 -7.13
N PHE A 78 1.35 -16.82 -5.87
CA PHE A 78 2.22 -16.60 -4.74
C PHE A 78 2.01 -17.65 -3.65
N GLU A 79 3.01 -17.78 -2.80
CA GLU A 79 2.98 -18.65 -1.64
C GLU A 79 3.00 -17.82 -0.35
N CYS A 80 2.11 -18.14 0.58
CA CYS A 80 2.08 -17.55 1.90
C CYS A 80 1.66 -18.62 2.93
N ASP A 81 2.38 -18.70 4.05
CA ASP A 81 2.10 -19.65 5.14
C ASP A 81 1.93 -21.10 4.66
N GLY A 82 2.75 -21.52 3.68
CA GLY A 82 2.71 -22.85 3.09
C GLY A 82 1.53 -23.13 2.14
N SER A 83 0.67 -22.15 1.91
CA SER A 83 -0.45 -22.23 0.97
C SER A 83 -0.14 -21.47 -0.33
N ARG A 84 -0.64 -21.98 -1.45
CA ARG A 84 -0.57 -21.32 -2.76
C ARG A 84 -1.84 -20.54 -3.03
N PHE A 85 -1.66 -19.36 -3.61
CA PHE A 85 -2.73 -18.45 -3.99
C PHE A 85 -2.58 -18.02 -5.43
N GLU A 86 -3.71 -17.94 -6.12
CA GLU A 86 -3.81 -17.36 -7.46
C GLU A 86 -4.61 -16.07 -7.36
N LEU A 87 -4.05 -14.97 -7.85
CA LEU A 87 -4.70 -13.67 -7.88
C LEU A 87 -4.83 -13.20 -9.32
N LEU A 88 -6.03 -12.80 -9.72
CA LEU A 88 -6.35 -12.22 -11.02
C LEU A 88 -7.05 -10.88 -10.82
N ARG A 89 -6.63 -9.89 -11.59
CA ARG A 89 -7.32 -8.60 -11.75
C ARG A 89 -7.46 -8.30 -13.24
N ASP A 90 -8.66 -8.44 -13.76
CA ASP A 90 -9.02 -8.06 -15.12
C ASP A 90 -9.80 -6.74 -15.08
N PHE A 91 -9.16 -5.67 -15.55
CA PHE A 91 -9.76 -4.34 -15.54
C PHE A 91 -10.71 -4.08 -16.71
N ASP A 92 -10.65 -4.93 -17.74
CA ASP A 92 -11.55 -4.89 -18.90
C ASP A 92 -12.92 -5.43 -18.50
N GLN A 93 -12.91 -6.61 -17.89
CA GLN A 93 -14.11 -7.29 -17.39
C GLN A 93 -14.56 -6.81 -16.00
N ARG A 94 -13.77 -5.94 -15.35
CA ARG A 94 -13.97 -5.50 -13.95
C ARG A 94 -14.09 -6.70 -12.99
N ARG A 95 -13.24 -7.69 -13.19
CA ARG A 95 -13.21 -8.96 -12.46
C ARG A 95 -11.97 -9.02 -11.59
N VAL A 96 -12.15 -9.45 -10.36
CA VAL A 96 -11.06 -9.76 -9.44
C VAL A 96 -11.32 -11.13 -8.86
N GLU A 97 -10.28 -11.96 -8.76
CA GLU A 97 -10.39 -13.30 -8.18
C GLU A 97 -9.16 -13.60 -7.34
N LEU A 98 -9.37 -14.12 -6.14
CA LEU A 98 -8.34 -14.70 -5.30
C LEU A 98 -8.75 -16.12 -4.95
N ARG A 99 -7.96 -17.10 -5.39
CA ARG A 99 -8.16 -18.52 -5.10
C ARG A 99 -7.10 -19.00 -4.12
N CYS A 100 -7.51 -19.75 -3.09
CA CYS A 100 -6.60 -20.45 -2.19
C CYS A 100 -6.58 -21.94 -2.55
N ALA A 101 -5.43 -22.48 -2.95
CA ALA A 101 -5.32 -23.88 -3.35
C ALA A 101 -5.54 -24.88 -2.20
N ALA A 102 -5.30 -24.46 -0.95
CA ALA A 102 -5.44 -25.33 0.22
C ALA A 102 -6.90 -25.52 0.68
N THR A 103 -7.74 -24.49 0.49
CA THR A 103 -9.14 -24.48 0.95
C THR A 103 -10.15 -24.52 -0.19
N ASP A 104 -9.70 -24.40 -1.43
CA ASP A 104 -10.50 -24.16 -2.65
C ASP A 104 -11.44 -22.94 -2.52
N GLU A 105 -11.11 -22.02 -1.61
CA GLU A 105 -11.84 -20.78 -1.42
C GLU A 105 -11.59 -19.86 -2.61
N LEU A 106 -12.66 -19.33 -3.19
CA LEU A 106 -12.63 -18.34 -4.26
C LEU A 106 -13.32 -17.05 -3.82
N LEU A 107 -12.55 -15.98 -3.70
CA LEU A 107 -13.06 -14.63 -3.44
C LEU A 107 -13.12 -13.86 -4.74
N THR A 108 -14.28 -13.28 -5.07
CA THR A 108 -14.50 -12.57 -6.34
C THR A 108 -14.88 -11.09 -6.18
N SER A 109 -14.98 -10.61 -4.93
CA SER A 109 -15.32 -9.22 -4.63
C SER A 109 -14.07 -8.44 -4.21
N GLU A 110 -13.91 -7.22 -4.73
CA GLU A 110 -12.76 -6.37 -4.41
C GLU A 110 -12.57 -6.14 -2.90
N PRO A 111 -13.62 -5.87 -2.09
CA PRO A 111 -13.45 -5.68 -0.66
C PRO A 111 -12.93 -6.93 0.05
N ALA A 112 -13.47 -8.11 -0.28
CA ALA A 112 -13.05 -9.37 0.35
C ALA A 112 -11.63 -9.77 -0.07
N VAL A 113 -11.30 -9.61 -1.36
CA VAL A 113 -9.94 -9.85 -1.87
C VAL A 113 -8.96 -8.90 -1.19
N ALA A 114 -9.32 -7.62 -1.05
CA ALA A 114 -8.47 -6.64 -0.38
C ALA A 114 -8.22 -6.96 1.08
N GLU A 115 -9.26 -7.24 1.85
CA GLU A 115 -9.15 -7.65 3.25
C GLU A 115 -8.26 -8.89 3.40
N ARG A 116 -8.46 -9.89 2.54
CA ARG A 116 -7.67 -11.11 2.54
C ARG A 116 -6.19 -10.84 2.21
N LEU A 117 -5.91 -10.02 1.21
CA LEU A 117 -4.54 -9.65 0.84
C LEU A 117 -3.84 -8.88 1.96
N TRP A 118 -4.51 -7.95 2.64
CA TRP A 118 -3.94 -7.24 3.78
C TRP A 118 -3.57 -8.19 4.92
N ALA A 119 -4.44 -9.17 5.22
CA ALA A 119 -4.16 -10.19 6.22
C ALA A 119 -2.94 -11.06 5.84
N LEU A 120 -2.80 -11.46 4.57
CA LEU A 120 -1.68 -12.28 4.09
C LEU A 120 -0.36 -11.51 4.00
N LEU A 121 -0.42 -10.24 3.60
CA LEU A 121 0.74 -9.37 3.50
C LEU A 121 1.28 -8.98 4.87
N GLN A 122 0.44 -9.00 5.91
CA GLN A 122 0.76 -8.52 7.26
C GLN A 122 1.27 -7.06 7.28
N VAL A 123 0.89 -6.28 6.27
CA VAL A 123 1.28 -4.88 6.12
C VAL A 123 0.06 -4.02 6.41
N GLY A 124 0.19 -3.02 7.29
CA GLY A 124 -0.95 -2.23 7.74
C GLY A 124 -1.48 -1.22 6.70
N THR A 125 -0.62 -0.74 5.79
CA THR A 125 -1.00 0.20 4.72
C THR A 125 -0.13 0.02 3.47
N ARG A 126 -0.57 0.65 2.37
CA ARG A 126 0.18 0.68 1.11
C ARG A 126 1.51 1.41 1.27
N GLU A 127 1.55 2.53 2.00
CA GLU A 127 2.80 3.25 2.22
C GLU A 127 3.82 2.36 2.93
N VAL A 128 3.39 1.58 3.93
CA VAL A 128 4.30 0.65 4.61
C VAL A 128 4.83 -0.38 3.61
N TYR A 129 4.01 -0.91 2.72
CA TYR A 129 4.50 -1.88 1.73
C TYR A 129 5.50 -1.26 0.75
N GLU A 130 5.20 -0.08 0.19
CA GLU A 130 6.09 0.62 -0.74
C GLU A 130 7.41 1.02 -0.05
N THR A 131 7.39 1.37 1.23
CA THR A 131 8.59 1.77 1.98
C THR A 131 9.37 0.61 2.60
N THR A 132 8.85 -0.63 2.61
CA THR A 132 9.50 -1.78 3.27
C THR A 132 9.76 -2.95 2.35
N ALA A 133 8.77 -3.34 1.53
CA ALA A 133 8.82 -4.51 0.68
C ALA A 133 9.05 -4.14 -0.80
N CYS A 134 8.70 -2.92 -1.22
CA CYS A 134 8.78 -2.50 -2.63
C CYS A 134 9.38 -1.10 -2.79
N LEU A 135 10.66 -0.95 -2.42
CA LEU A 135 11.39 0.31 -2.51
C LEU A 135 11.50 0.83 -3.95
N ALA A 136 11.15 2.10 -4.15
CA ALA A 136 11.32 2.74 -5.44
C ALA A 136 12.76 3.19 -5.69
N GLN A 137 13.16 3.27 -6.97
CA GLN A 137 14.51 3.70 -7.38
C GLN A 137 14.91 5.08 -6.82
N GLN A 138 13.94 6.00 -6.69
CA GLN A 138 14.16 7.34 -6.14
C GLN A 138 14.32 7.32 -4.62
N GLU A 139 13.62 6.43 -3.91
CA GLU A 139 13.72 6.28 -2.46
C GLU A 139 15.08 5.69 -2.08
N PHE A 140 15.61 4.75 -2.88
CA PHE A 140 16.97 4.22 -2.69
C PHE A 140 18.06 5.29 -2.85
N ALA A 141 17.85 6.29 -3.71
CA ALA A 141 18.79 7.40 -3.86
C ALA A 141 18.77 8.35 -2.65
N GLY A 142 17.62 8.53 -2.00
CA GLY A 142 17.52 9.25 -0.72
C GLY A 142 18.15 8.49 0.46
N LEU A 143 18.00 7.17 0.47
CA LEU A 143 18.51 6.27 1.53
C LEU A 143 20.06 6.20 1.64
N GLN A 144 20.82 6.85 0.74
CA GLN A 144 22.28 6.90 0.84
C GLN A 144 22.81 7.71 2.04
N ALA A 145 21.95 8.45 2.74
CA ALA A 145 22.25 8.98 4.07
C ALA A 145 21.94 7.92 5.14
N GLY A 146 22.93 7.12 5.54
CA GLY A 146 22.77 5.94 6.42
C GLY A 146 22.08 6.13 7.79
N LYS A 147 21.65 7.34 8.17
CA LYS A 147 20.76 7.61 9.31
C LYS A 147 19.28 7.38 8.97
N GLU A 148 18.85 7.64 7.73
CA GLU A 148 17.43 7.61 7.34
C GLU A 148 16.90 6.17 7.22
N VAL A 149 17.75 5.21 6.84
CA VAL A 149 17.42 3.78 6.79
C VAL A 149 17.04 3.25 8.18
N ALA A 150 17.80 3.63 9.22
CA ALA A 150 17.54 3.21 10.58
C ALA A 150 16.25 3.85 11.14
N GLU A 151 16.01 5.13 10.83
CA GLU A 151 14.77 5.82 11.22
C GLU A 151 13.55 5.25 10.49
N LEU A 152 13.62 4.94 9.19
CA LEU A 152 12.53 4.31 8.44
C LEU A 152 12.23 2.90 8.95
N LEU A 153 13.26 2.11 9.28
CA LEU A 153 13.08 0.79 9.89
C LEU A 153 12.49 0.91 11.31
N GLN A 154 12.92 1.89 12.11
CA GLN A 154 12.34 2.16 13.43
C GLN A 154 10.89 2.65 13.36
N GLN A 155 10.56 3.51 12.38
CA GLN A 155 9.18 3.98 12.10
C GLN A 155 8.29 2.81 11.66
N THR A 156 8.85 1.84 10.94
CA THR A 156 8.16 0.64 10.49
C THR A 156 7.89 -0.34 11.64
N VAL A 157 8.90 -0.67 12.45
CA VAL A 157 8.77 -1.59 13.60
C VAL A 157 7.81 -1.05 14.67
N SER A 158 7.68 0.28 14.77
CA SER A 158 6.74 0.93 15.68
C SER A 158 5.31 1.07 15.12
N GLY A 159 5.01 0.53 13.93
CA GLY A 159 3.66 0.60 13.34
C GLY A 159 3.19 2.03 13.04
N SER A 160 4.11 2.99 12.93
CA SER A 160 3.80 4.42 12.76
C SER A 160 3.59 4.78 11.29
N ALA A 161 2.79 3.99 10.57
CA ALA A 161 2.28 4.31 9.25
C ALA A 161 1.37 5.56 9.27
N ALA A 162 0.87 5.94 10.44
CA ALA A 162 0.15 7.18 10.63
C ALA A 162 1.14 8.33 10.89
N ARG A 163 1.87 8.77 9.85
CA ARG A 163 2.45 10.13 9.84
C ARG A 163 1.29 11.13 9.92
N GLY A 164 0.91 11.47 11.15
CA GLY A 164 -0.17 12.41 11.45
C GLY A 164 -1.17 11.91 12.48
N GLY A 165 -1.29 10.61 12.77
CA GLY A 165 -2.31 10.13 13.71
C GLY A 165 -1.99 10.51 15.15
N ALA A 166 -0.90 9.96 15.69
CA ALA A 166 -0.57 10.13 17.11
C ALA A 166 -0.23 11.58 17.48
N GLN A 167 0.55 12.28 16.66
CA GLN A 167 0.96 13.65 16.96
C GLN A 167 -0.21 14.65 16.84
N VAL A 168 -1.14 14.44 15.90
CA VAL A 168 -2.35 15.28 15.78
C VAL A 168 -3.31 14.94 16.91
N VAL A 169 -3.51 13.66 17.25
CA VAL A 169 -4.35 13.27 18.39
C VAL A 169 -3.79 13.82 19.70
N LEU A 170 -2.46 13.80 19.90
CA LEU A 170 -1.83 14.41 21.07
C LEU A 170 -1.99 15.93 21.08
N GLY A 171 -1.88 16.60 19.93
CA GLY A 171 -2.14 18.05 19.81
C GLY A 171 -3.60 18.41 20.09
N GLU A 172 -4.54 17.61 19.61
CA GLU A 172 -5.98 17.75 19.82
C GLU A 172 -6.33 17.53 21.30
N LEU A 173 -5.80 16.46 21.92
CA LEU A 173 -5.96 16.20 23.36
C LEU A 173 -5.41 17.35 24.19
N ASP A 174 -4.22 17.85 23.86
CA ASP A 174 -3.59 18.93 24.62
C ASP A 174 -4.36 20.25 24.46
N SER A 175 -4.90 20.52 23.28
CA SER A 175 -5.83 21.63 23.04
C SER A 175 -7.11 21.52 23.87
N GLN A 176 -7.72 20.33 23.92
CA GLN A 176 -8.92 20.07 24.72
C GLN A 176 -8.64 20.19 26.22
N ILE A 177 -7.53 19.65 26.71
CA ILE A 177 -7.10 19.79 28.11
C ILE A 177 -6.92 21.28 28.45
N ARG A 178 -6.25 22.07 27.60
CA ARG A 178 -6.07 23.51 27.81
C ARG A 178 -7.38 24.29 27.78
N ALA A 179 -8.36 23.87 26.98
CA ALA A 179 -9.69 24.47 26.95
C ALA A 179 -10.48 24.15 28.23
N LEU A 180 -10.46 22.89 28.67
CA LEU A 180 -11.14 22.43 29.88
C LEU A 180 -10.56 23.06 31.15
N THR A 181 -9.23 23.16 31.22
CA THR A 181 -8.49 23.70 32.36
C THR A 181 -8.26 25.21 32.30
N ARG A 182 -8.86 25.89 31.32
CA ARG A 182 -8.63 27.32 31.07
C ARG A 182 -8.98 28.15 32.31
N GLY A 183 -8.05 29.00 32.71
CA GLY A 183 -8.22 29.85 33.88
C GLY A 183 -7.99 29.14 35.22
N MET A 184 -7.74 27.82 35.32
CA MET A 184 -7.53 27.18 36.65
C MET A 184 -6.34 27.74 37.45
N LYS A 185 -5.30 28.25 36.78
CA LYS A 185 -4.05 28.72 37.43
C LYS A 185 -3.98 30.22 37.71
N THR A 186 -5.00 31.00 37.34
CA THR A 186 -4.96 32.47 37.43
C THR A 186 -6.01 32.95 38.41
N ALA A 187 -5.73 33.85 39.36
CA ALA A 187 -6.71 34.22 40.39
C ALA A 187 -8.03 34.80 39.83
N ALA A 188 -7.97 35.66 38.79
CA ALA A 188 -9.13 36.31 38.15
C ALA A 188 -9.07 36.24 36.61
N PRO A 189 -9.44 35.11 35.98
CA PRO A 189 -9.38 34.94 34.53
C PRO A 189 -10.58 35.61 33.85
N LYS A 190 -10.33 36.25 32.70
CA LYS A 190 -11.37 36.87 31.86
C LYS A 190 -12.24 35.84 31.12
N ILE A 191 -11.72 34.63 30.89
CA ILE A 191 -12.41 33.52 30.22
C ILE A 191 -12.08 32.24 30.99
N THR A 192 -13.11 31.56 31.48
CA THR A 192 -13.00 30.41 32.38
C THR A 192 -13.44 29.15 31.65
N GLY A 193 -12.64 28.09 31.76
CA GLY A 193 -12.96 26.77 31.22
C GLY A 193 -14.03 26.04 32.06
N PRO A 194 -14.73 25.05 31.48
CA PRO A 194 -15.83 24.34 32.12
C PRO A 194 -15.50 23.77 33.51
N ILE A 195 -14.29 23.24 33.71
CA ILE A 195 -13.91 22.61 34.99
C ILE A 195 -13.87 23.63 36.11
N ARG A 196 -13.30 24.82 35.87
CA ARG A 196 -13.27 25.87 36.89
C ARG A 196 -14.66 26.45 37.17
N MET A 197 -15.55 26.49 36.18
CA MET A 197 -16.95 26.90 36.40
C MET A 197 -17.71 25.93 37.31
N LEU A 198 -17.36 24.64 37.29
CA LEU A 198 -17.96 23.63 38.17
C LEU A 198 -17.36 23.65 39.60
N MET A 199 -16.22 24.31 39.80
CA MET A 199 -15.51 24.39 41.09
C MET A 199 -15.72 25.74 41.81
N ALA A 200 -16.47 26.67 41.21
CA ALA A 200 -16.85 27.97 41.80
C ALA A 200 -18.27 27.89 42.37
#